data_AF-A0AB73TKM6-F1
#
_entry.id   AF-A0AB73TKM6-F1
#
_cell.length_a   1.000
_cell.length_b   1.000
_cell.length_c   1.000
_cell.angle_alpha   90.00
_cell.angle_beta   90.00
_cell.angle_gamma   90.00
#
_symmetry.space_group_name_H-M   'P 1'
#
loop_
_entity.id
_entity.type
_entity.pdbx_description
1 polymer ?
#
loop_
_entity_poly.entity_id
_entity_poly.type
_entity_poly.pdbx_seq_one_letter_code
_entity_poly.pdbx_strand_id
1 'polypeptide(L)'
;SNHVIDTQKTPEELIQRTFVNYFEKNIGVGNEKCQYHFVFDQAMVKFVDDFVKNFYQQSKQQPTNYIVHSLKLSLLTLIGRVKHGYHSQTNKNPLFVEIKKMELYMVALDFSNGVKDELNCSFTINDLYFICSLFMGHGVRPFVNLATHSQQIMETTKQFIQDMSTLVEKDLGQDSQLLQSLFAHIEPMVYRLQMGITIKNPLKEDIIRQYSTMYTLATYCIPKLEKAMGIRVTDDEITFLTIHFQLAFEKIVNTKHVFLICPTGLGTSQLLFQRIRHSSPSTVVYEVIDVQKLQDYNLDSVDLIISTVKLENEYQTPVIYVRPLPTKEEIALINRHLLT
;
A
#
# COMPACT_ATOMS: atom_id res chain seq x y z
N SER A 1 -0.45 9.13 30.76
CA SER A 1 -0.07 7.95 31.54
C SER A 1 -1.12 6.86 31.34
N ASN A 2 -0.86 5.95 30.39
CA ASN A 2 -1.55 4.66 30.27
C ASN A 2 -0.62 3.76 29.45
N HIS A 3 0.34 3.15 30.15
CA HIS A 3 1.20 2.11 29.61
C HIS A 3 0.36 0.86 29.37
N VAL A 4 -0.14 0.69 28.16
CA VAL A 4 -0.71 -0.58 27.72
C VAL A 4 0.47 -1.49 27.32
N ILE A 5 0.88 -2.30 28.30
CA ILE A 5 1.42 -3.67 28.17
C ILE A 5 2.71 -3.80 27.32
N ASP A 6 3.86 -3.48 27.93
CA ASP A 6 5.21 -3.93 27.49
C ASP A 6 5.63 -5.23 28.22
N THR A 7 4.69 -5.94 28.87
CA THR A 7 4.99 -7.00 29.86
C THR A 7 5.12 -8.42 29.29
N GLN A 8 5.27 -8.58 27.96
CA GLN A 8 5.41 -9.90 27.33
C GLN A 8 6.58 -10.03 26.34
N LYS A 9 7.51 -9.07 26.24
CA LYS A 9 8.67 -9.21 25.35
C LYS A 9 9.89 -9.74 26.07
N THR A 10 10.63 -10.63 25.42
CA THR A 10 11.88 -11.18 25.94
C THR A 10 12.98 -10.10 25.91
N PRO A 11 14.02 -10.17 26.77
CA PRO A 11 15.14 -9.23 26.71
C PRO A 11 15.76 -9.13 25.32
N GLU A 12 15.83 -10.24 24.60
CA GLU A 12 16.36 -10.33 23.24
C GLU A 12 15.50 -9.59 22.22
N GLU A 13 14.18 -9.72 22.28
CA GLU A 13 13.25 -8.95 21.45
C GLU A 13 13.30 -7.46 21.78
N LEU A 14 13.49 -7.11 23.06
CA LEU A 14 13.63 -5.72 23.49
C LEU A 14 14.91 -5.08 22.93
N ILE A 15 16.04 -5.80 22.99
CA ILE A 15 17.31 -5.36 22.41
C ILE A 15 17.16 -5.19 20.90
N GLN A 16 16.62 -6.20 20.22
CA GLN A 16 16.36 -6.15 18.79
C GLN A 16 15.53 -4.92 18.41
N ARG A 17 14.40 -4.70 19.09
CA ARG A 17 13.53 -3.52 18.92
C ARG A 17 14.30 -2.21 19.11
N THR A 18 15.06 -2.13 20.19
CA THR A 18 15.78 -0.91 20.59
C THR A 18 16.82 -0.52 19.55
N PHE A 19 17.63 -1.48 19.10
CA PHE A 19 18.65 -1.24 18.09
C PHE A 19 18.03 -0.85 16.76
N VAL A 20 17.05 -1.62 16.26
CA VAL A 20 16.39 -1.30 14.98
C VAL A 20 15.77 0.08 15.02
N ASN A 21 14.99 0.42 16.06
CA ASN A 21 14.36 1.74 16.16
C ASN A 21 15.38 2.89 16.36
N TYR A 22 16.52 2.63 17.01
CA TYR A 22 17.60 3.61 17.09
C TYR A 22 18.19 3.91 15.71
N PHE A 23 18.44 2.88 14.92
CA PHE A 23 18.95 3.04 13.56
C PHE A 23 17.93 3.74 12.66
N GLU A 24 16.67 3.31 12.66
CA GLU A 24 15.58 3.95 11.91
C GLU A 24 15.43 5.46 12.24
N LYS A 25 15.66 5.82 13.51
CA LYS A 25 15.56 7.21 13.96
C LYS A 25 16.74 8.08 13.52
N ASN A 26 17.95 7.52 13.45
CA ASN A 26 19.19 8.32 13.32
C ASN A 26 19.93 8.10 12.01
N ILE A 27 19.72 6.97 11.35
CA ILE A 27 20.40 6.54 10.13
C ILE A 27 19.31 6.40 9.06
N GLY A 28 18.87 7.55 8.53
CA GLY A 28 17.81 7.60 7.53
C GLY A 28 18.15 6.85 6.24
N VAL A 29 17.11 6.55 5.47
CA VAL A 29 17.18 5.90 4.15
C VAL A 29 18.05 6.73 3.19
N GLY A 30 19.02 6.08 2.54
CA GLY A 30 19.93 6.72 1.58
C GLY A 30 21.35 7.03 2.09
N ASN A 31 21.60 7.02 3.41
CA ASN A 31 22.96 7.14 4.00
C ASN A 31 23.60 5.79 4.37
N GLU A 32 23.00 4.71 3.89
CA GLU A 32 23.21 3.32 4.31
C GLU A 32 24.63 2.80 4.09
N LYS A 33 25.23 3.12 2.93
CA LYS A 33 26.53 2.57 2.52
C LYS A 33 27.66 2.92 3.48
N CYS A 34 27.59 4.06 4.17
CA CYS A 34 28.66 4.52 5.05
C CYS A 34 28.51 4.07 6.52
N GLN A 35 27.33 3.65 6.98
CA GLN A 35 27.09 3.53 8.43
C GLN A 35 26.90 2.09 8.92
N TYR A 36 26.40 1.15 8.10
CA TYR A 36 26.29 -0.25 8.54
C TYR A 36 27.65 -0.90 8.78
N HIS A 37 28.62 -0.63 7.91
CA HIS A 37 29.99 -1.16 8.01
C HIS A 37 30.73 -0.70 9.28
N PHE A 38 30.26 0.34 9.95
CA PHE A 38 30.85 0.81 11.21
C PHE A 38 30.41 -0.02 12.41
N VAL A 39 29.18 -0.56 12.38
CA VAL A 39 28.60 -1.33 13.50
C VAL A 39 28.60 -2.83 13.24
N PHE A 40 28.50 -3.22 11.98
CA PHE A 40 28.33 -4.58 11.52
C PHE A 40 29.50 -5.01 10.64
N ASP A 41 29.94 -6.25 10.83
CA ASP A 41 31.01 -6.87 10.03
C ASP A 41 30.71 -6.83 8.52
N GLN A 42 31.75 -6.56 7.71
CA GLN A 42 31.58 -6.37 6.27
C GLN A 42 31.00 -7.61 5.55
N ALA A 43 31.39 -8.81 5.96
CA ALA A 43 30.87 -10.04 5.36
C ALA A 43 29.38 -10.20 5.68
N MET A 44 28.97 -9.83 6.89
CA MET A 44 27.57 -9.84 7.30
C MET A 44 26.72 -8.84 6.52
N VAL A 45 27.21 -7.60 6.35
CA VAL A 45 26.51 -6.57 5.55
C VAL A 45 26.35 -7.05 4.11
N LYS A 46 27.42 -7.55 3.50
CA LYS A 46 27.41 -8.05 2.13
C LYS A 46 26.42 -9.21 1.96
N PHE A 47 26.44 -10.19 2.86
CA PHE A 47 25.53 -11.33 2.81
C PHE A 47 24.06 -10.89 2.85
N VAL A 48 23.69 -10.01 3.80
CA VAL A 48 22.31 -9.52 3.93
C VAL A 48 21.90 -8.70 2.71
N ASP A 49 22.80 -7.87 2.16
CA ASP A 49 22.54 -7.10 0.95
C ASP A 49 22.27 -8.01 -0.26
N ASP A 50 23.11 -9.02 -0.47
CA ASP A 50 22.98 -9.96 -1.58
C ASP A 50 21.72 -10.82 -1.42
N PHE A 51 21.43 -11.32 -0.22
CA PHE A 51 20.21 -12.07 0.06
C PHE A 51 18.94 -11.26 -0.24
N VAL A 52 18.83 -10.05 0.33
CA VAL A 52 17.65 -9.20 0.17
C VAL A 52 17.46 -8.79 -1.30
N LYS A 53 18.55 -8.45 -2.00
CA LYS A 53 18.53 -8.12 -3.43
C LYS A 53 18.03 -9.30 -4.26
N ASN A 54 18.59 -10.49 -4.05
CA ASN A 54 18.20 -11.69 -4.78
C ASN A 54 16.74 -12.06 -4.52
N PHE A 55 16.29 -11.98 -3.26
CA PHE A 55 14.90 -12.25 -2.89
C PHE A 55 13.91 -11.35 -3.64
N TYR A 56 14.12 -10.03 -3.64
CA TYR A 56 13.20 -9.10 -4.30
C TYR A 56 13.26 -9.22 -5.83
N GLN A 57 14.42 -9.55 -6.40
CA GLN A 57 14.53 -9.84 -7.84
C GLN A 57 13.74 -11.09 -8.25
N GLN A 58 13.84 -12.19 -7.47
CA GLN A 58 13.13 -13.44 -7.78
C GLN A 58 11.62 -13.33 -7.56
N SER A 59 11.19 -12.65 -6.49
CA SER A 59 9.77 -12.46 -6.19
C SER A 59 9.07 -11.43 -7.08
N LYS A 60 9.82 -10.69 -7.92
CA LYS A 60 9.33 -9.57 -8.74
C LYS A 60 8.60 -8.48 -7.94
N GLN A 61 8.86 -8.42 -6.63
CA GLN A 61 8.34 -7.39 -5.75
C GLN A 61 9.18 -6.13 -5.88
N GLN A 62 8.53 -4.97 -5.81
CA GLN A 62 9.18 -3.66 -5.81
C GLN A 62 8.91 -2.99 -4.46
N PRO A 63 9.61 -3.40 -3.40
CA PRO A 63 9.48 -2.74 -2.10
C PRO A 63 10.04 -1.31 -2.18
N THR A 64 9.53 -0.45 -1.32
CA THR A 64 10.12 0.88 -1.12
C THR A 64 11.45 0.78 -0.39
N ASN A 65 12.34 1.76 -0.60
CA ASN A 65 13.68 1.76 -0.01
C ASN A 65 13.66 1.68 1.53
N TYR A 66 12.69 2.31 2.19
CA TYR A 66 12.55 2.26 3.65
C TYR A 66 12.18 0.86 4.17
N ILE A 67 11.40 0.07 3.43
CA ILE A 67 11.08 -1.32 3.82
C ILE A 67 12.33 -2.19 3.69
N VAL A 68 13.08 -2.04 2.60
CA VAL A 68 14.35 -2.75 2.37
C VAL A 68 15.35 -2.42 3.47
N HIS A 69 15.50 -1.14 3.80
CA HIS A 69 16.34 -0.63 4.87
C HIS A 69 16.01 -1.29 6.21
N SER A 70 14.73 -1.26 6.60
CA SER A 70 14.26 -1.81 7.88
C SER A 70 14.48 -3.31 7.98
N LEU A 71 14.27 -4.04 6.88
CA LEU A 71 14.51 -5.47 6.81
C LEU A 71 16.00 -5.79 7.01
N LYS A 72 16.88 -5.09 6.29
CA LYS A 72 18.34 -5.28 6.40
C LYS A 72 18.81 -5.03 7.83
N LEU A 73 18.42 -3.91 8.43
CA LEU A 73 18.75 -3.59 9.82
C LEU A 73 18.28 -4.66 10.80
N SER A 74 17.06 -5.15 10.61
CA SER A 74 16.49 -6.21 11.46
C SER A 74 17.29 -7.51 11.34
N LEU A 75 17.66 -7.92 10.13
CA LEU A 75 18.46 -9.13 9.89
C LEU A 75 19.90 -8.97 10.42
N LEU A 76 20.54 -7.82 10.18
CA LEU A 76 21.89 -7.54 10.69
C LEU A 76 21.94 -7.55 12.21
N THR A 77 20.95 -6.92 12.85
CA THR A 77 20.84 -6.91 14.32
C THR A 77 20.63 -8.33 14.85
N LEU A 78 19.80 -9.14 14.18
CA LEU A 78 19.57 -10.52 14.57
C LEU A 78 20.84 -11.38 14.46
N ILE A 79 21.53 -11.35 13.30
CA ILE A 79 22.78 -12.09 13.09
C ILE A 79 23.82 -11.64 14.14
N GLY A 80 23.94 -10.32 14.37
CA GLY A 80 24.85 -9.76 15.36
C GLY A 80 24.61 -10.31 16.76
N ARG A 81 23.34 -10.39 17.21
CA ARG A 81 23.00 -10.99 18.51
C ARG A 81 23.32 -12.48 18.56
N VAL A 82 22.95 -13.22 17.52
CA VAL A 82 23.11 -14.69 17.47
C VAL A 82 24.58 -15.10 17.42
N LYS A 83 25.45 -14.34 16.73
CA LYS A 83 26.91 -14.54 16.77
C LYS A 83 27.50 -14.44 18.18
N HIS A 84 26.85 -13.72 19.08
CA HIS A 84 27.24 -13.60 20.49
C HIS A 84 26.49 -14.57 21.41
N GLY A 85 25.73 -15.53 20.86
CA GLY A 85 24.99 -16.53 21.61
C GLY A 85 23.63 -16.07 22.17
N TYR A 86 23.16 -14.87 21.81
CA TYR A 86 21.87 -14.36 22.27
C TYR A 86 20.75 -14.75 21.30
N HIS A 87 20.15 -15.92 21.51
CA HIS A 87 19.08 -16.44 20.68
C HIS A 87 17.69 -15.95 21.09
N SER A 88 16.76 -15.92 20.15
CA SER A 88 15.36 -15.59 20.42
C SER A 88 14.74 -16.63 21.34
N GLN A 89 14.08 -16.18 22.42
CA GLN A 89 13.42 -17.07 23.35
C GLN A 89 11.96 -17.31 22.94
N THR A 90 11.41 -18.46 23.34
CA THR A 90 10.03 -18.84 23.01
C THR A 90 9.07 -17.89 23.68
N ASN A 91 8.45 -17.01 22.90
CA ASN A 91 7.41 -16.16 23.42
C ASN A 91 6.05 -16.85 23.29
N LYS A 92 5.22 -16.84 24.33
CA LYS A 92 3.84 -17.35 24.33
C LYS A 92 2.92 -16.44 23.51
N ASN A 93 3.39 -15.91 22.39
CA ASN A 93 2.59 -15.08 21.52
C ASN A 93 2.03 -15.99 20.40
N PRO A 94 0.71 -16.22 20.36
CA PRO A 94 0.10 -17.20 19.46
C PRO A 94 0.16 -16.81 17.97
N LEU A 95 0.82 -15.71 17.63
CA LEU A 95 0.98 -15.21 16.25
C LEU A 95 1.62 -16.22 15.29
N PHE A 96 2.32 -17.22 15.84
CA PHE A 96 2.93 -18.32 15.08
C PHE A 96 2.33 -19.70 15.41
N VAL A 97 1.12 -19.77 16.00
CA VAL A 97 0.42 -21.06 16.21
C VAL A 97 0.08 -21.74 14.87
N GLU A 98 0.03 -21.01 13.76
CA GLU A 98 0.04 -21.60 12.42
C GLU A 98 1.47 -21.76 11.91
N ILE A 99 2.22 -22.71 12.48
CA ILE A 99 3.41 -23.28 11.82
C ILE A 99 2.92 -23.94 10.52
N LYS A 100 2.90 -23.17 9.42
CA LYS A 100 3.22 -23.52 8.02
C LYS A 100 2.41 -22.69 7.02
N LYS A 101 2.92 -21.50 6.73
CA LYS A 101 3.17 -21.17 5.32
C LYS A 101 4.53 -21.79 5.01
N MET A 102 4.55 -23.05 4.58
CA MET A 102 5.79 -23.80 4.34
C MET A 102 6.81 -22.98 3.54
N GLU A 103 6.34 -22.15 2.62
CA GLU A 103 7.18 -21.32 1.76
C GLU A 103 7.96 -20.22 2.49
N LEU A 104 7.34 -19.48 3.43
CA LEU A 104 8.05 -18.46 4.22
C LEU A 104 9.11 -19.08 5.13
N TYR A 105 8.78 -20.25 5.69
CA TYR A 105 9.73 -21.02 6.47
C TYR A 105 10.89 -21.55 5.60
N MET A 106 10.64 -21.93 4.34
CA MET A 106 11.72 -22.27 3.41
C MET A 106 12.63 -21.08 3.14
N VAL A 107 12.08 -19.87 2.90
CA VAL A 107 12.90 -18.66 2.72
C VAL A 107 13.74 -18.36 3.97
N ALA A 108 13.18 -18.55 5.18
CA ALA A 108 13.90 -18.39 6.43
C ALA A 108 14.99 -19.45 6.62
N LEU A 109 14.73 -20.69 6.19
CA LEU A 109 15.69 -21.79 6.25
C LEU A 109 16.84 -21.57 5.26
N ASP A 110 16.54 -21.12 4.03
CA ASP A 110 17.53 -20.78 3.02
C ASP A 110 18.44 -19.64 3.49
N PHE A 111 17.84 -18.59 4.08
CA PHE A 111 18.59 -17.53 4.74
C PHE A 111 19.49 -18.07 5.85
N SER A 112 18.95 -18.93 6.72
CA SER A 112 19.69 -19.54 7.82
C SER A 112 20.87 -20.39 7.34
N ASN A 113 20.68 -21.18 6.29
CA ASN A 113 21.74 -22.00 5.71
C ASN A 113 22.84 -21.11 5.12
N GLY A 114 22.49 -20.05 4.39
CA GLY A 114 23.47 -19.08 3.90
C GLY A 114 24.27 -18.41 5.01
N VAL A 115 23.61 -18.00 6.11
CA VAL A 115 24.30 -17.44 7.29
C VAL A 115 25.24 -18.46 7.93
N LYS A 116 24.84 -19.74 7.98
CA LYS A 116 25.70 -20.80 8.52
C LYS A 116 26.94 -21.01 7.65
N ASP A 117 26.75 -21.10 6.34
CA ASP A 117 27.82 -21.43 5.39
C ASP A 117 28.81 -20.27 5.22
N GLU A 118 28.33 -19.02 5.17
CA GLU A 118 29.18 -17.84 4.92
C GLU A 118 29.68 -17.16 6.19
N LEU A 119 28.90 -17.19 7.28
CA LEU A 119 29.18 -16.42 8.51
C LEU A 119 29.46 -17.30 9.73
N ASN A 120 29.47 -18.63 9.57
CA ASN A 120 29.70 -19.63 10.62
C ASN A 120 28.80 -19.42 11.86
N CYS A 121 27.53 -19.10 11.62
CA CYS A 121 26.56 -18.74 12.64
C CYS A 121 25.28 -19.57 12.44
N SER A 122 24.77 -20.20 13.50
CA SER A 122 23.59 -21.08 13.41
C SER A 122 22.41 -20.49 14.19
N PHE A 123 21.23 -20.52 13.58
CA PHE A 123 19.98 -20.10 14.19
C PHE A 123 19.29 -21.26 14.92
N THR A 124 18.61 -20.95 16.03
CA THR A 124 17.68 -21.89 16.68
C THR A 124 16.33 -21.89 15.97
N ILE A 125 15.47 -22.85 16.31
CA ILE A 125 14.09 -22.88 15.80
C ILE A 125 13.31 -21.59 16.13
N ASN A 126 13.55 -21.01 17.31
CA ASN A 126 12.91 -19.76 17.71
C ASN A 126 13.41 -18.57 16.89
N ASP A 127 14.69 -18.56 16.52
CA ASP A 127 15.22 -17.53 15.61
C ASP A 127 14.60 -17.66 14.22
N LEU A 128 14.37 -18.88 13.72
CA LEU A 128 13.68 -19.10 12.45
C LEU A 128 12.24 -18.56 12.47
N TYR A 129 11.50 -18.76 13.57
CA TYR A 129 10.17 -18.16 13.75
C TYR A 129 10.23 -16.63 13.82
N PHE A 130 11.26 -16.09 14.47
CA PHE A 130 11.49 -14.65 14.49
C PHE A 130 11.80 -14.10 13.10
N ILE A 131 12.64 -14.77 12.31
CA ILE A 131 12.95 -14.43 10.91
C ILE A 131 11.69 -14.45 10.05
N CYS A 132 10.85 -15.48 10.20
CA CYS A 132 9.58 -15.53 9.47
C CYS A 132 8.67 -14.34 9.82
N SER A 133 8.64 -13.95 11.09
CA SER A 133 7.87 -12.77 11.54
C SER A 133 8.45 -11.47 10.96
N LEU A 134 9.79 -11.34 10.92
CA LEU A 134 10.46 -10.22 10.26
C LEU A 134 10.09 -10.15 8.79
N PHE A 135 10.17 -11.26 8.06
CA PHE A 135 9.80 -11.33 6.65
C PHE A 135 8.35 -10.88 6.44
N MET A 136 7.42 -11.40 7.24
CA MET A 136 6.01 -11.02 7.16
C MET A 136 5.80 -9.52 7.43
N GLY A 137 6.45 -8.96 8.46
CA GLY A 137 6.41 -7.53 8.77
C GLY A 137 6.99 -6.65 7.65
N HIS A 138 7.96 -7.15 6.89
CA HIS A 138 8.54 -6.39 5.77
C HIS A 138 7.88 -6.70 4.43
N GLY A 139 6.70 -7.34 4.44
CA GLY A 139 5.92 -7.60 3.24
C GLY A 139 6.53 -8.65 2.32
N VAL A 140 7.47 -9.46 2.81
CA VAL A 140 8.03 -10.62 2.11
C VAL A 140 6.91 -11.65 1.98
N ARG A 141 6.23 -11.63 0.83
CA ARG A 141 5.19 -12.62 0.51
C ARG A 141 5.77 -13.71 -0.41
N PRO A 142 5.59 -14.99 -0.09
CA PRO A 142 5.86 -16.06 -1.04
C PRO A 142 4.75 -16.09 -2.11
N PHE A 143 4.95 -16.86 -3.18
CA PHE A 143 4.25 -16.72 -4.46
C PHE A 143 2.72 -16.98 -4.44
N VAL A 144 2.12 -17.42 -3.32
CA VAL A 144 0.69 -17.77 -3.27
C VAL A 144 -0.06 -17.13 -2.09
N ASN A 145 -1.30 -16.71 -2.37
CA ASN A 145 -2.25 -16.00 -1.50
C ASN A 145 -2.52 -16.73 -0.18
N LEU A 146 -2.50 -15.97 0.92
CA LEU A 146 -2.52 -16.49 2.28
C LEU A 146 -3.86 -16.14 2.92
N ALA A 147 -4.66 -17.13 3.32
CA ALA A 147 -6.11 -16.97 3.52
C ALA A 147 -6.61 -16.97 4.99
N THR A 148 -5.82 -17.33 6.01
CA THR A 148 -6.36 -17.58 7.36
C THR A 148 -6.13 -16.43 8.36
N HIS A 149 -4.91 -15.94 8.57
CA HIS A 149 -4.67 -14.69 9.34
C HIS A 149 -5.00 -13.40 8.56
N SER A 150 -5.11 -13.53 7.24
CA SER A 150 -5.54 -12.43 6.37
C SER A 150 -6.98 -12.00 6.65
N GLN A 151 -7.83 -12.86 7.22
CA GLN A 151 -9.26 -12.57 7.30
C GLN A 151 -9.56 -11.44 8.30
N GLN A 152 -9.06 -11.50 9.53
CA GLN A 152 -9.30 -10.45 10.53
C GLN A 152 -8.69 -9.10 10.08
N ILE A 153 -7.50 -9.14 9.49
CA ILE A 153 -6.83 -7.94 8.94
C ILE A 153 -7.64 -7.38 7.76
N MET A 154 -8.13 -8.25 6.87
CA MET A 154 -8.98 -7.88 5.74
C MET A 154 -10.29 -7.25 6.20
N GLU A 155 -10.97 -7.85 7.20
CA GLU A 155 -12.20 -7.32 7.79
C GLU A 155 -11.95 -5.96 8.46
N THR A 156 -10.86 -5.83 9.22
CA THR A 156 -10.47 -4.56 9.83
C THR A 156 -10.15 -3.49 8.77
N THR A 157 -9.49 -3.88 7.68
CA THR A 157 -9.19 -3.00 6.54
C THR A 157 -10.48 -2.51 5.88
N LYS A 158 -11.44 -3.41 5.61
CA LYS A 158 -12.75 -3.06 5.06
C LYS A 158 -13.51 -2.11 5.99
N GLN A 159 -13.50 -2.39 7.29
CA GLN A 159 -14.14 -1.50 8.28
C GLN A 159 -13.49 -0.12 8.29
N PHE A 160 -12.15 -0.04 8.18
CA PHE A 160 -11.45 1.23 8.11
C PHE A 160 -11.84 2.03 6.85
N ILE A 161 -11.98 1.37 5.70
CA ILE A 161 -12.48 2.01 4.47
C ILE A 161 -13.91 2.52 4.65
N GLN A 162 -14.78 1.73 5.30
CA GLN A 162 -16.16 2.13 5.54
C GLN A 162 -16.27 3.34 6.49
N ASP A 163 -15.47 3.34 7.55
CA ASP A 163 -15.40 4.46 8.49
C ASP A 163 -14.91 5.73 7.78
N MET A 164 -13.86 5.63 6.98
CA MET A 164 -13.37 6.75 6.17
C MET A 164 -14.41 7.23 5.16
N SER A 165 -15.09 6.31 4.47
CA SER A 165 -16.16 6.63 3.50
C SER A 165 -17.27 7.47 4.12
N THR A 166 -17.62 7.13 5.37
CA THR A 166 -18.62 7.86 6.15
C THR A 166 -18.15 9.28 6.49
N LEU A 167 -16.87 9.43 6.89
CA LEU A 167 -16.30 10.72 7.27
C LEU A 167 -16.07 11.68 6.09
N VAL A 168 -15.74 11.14 4.91
CA VAL A 168 -15.54 11.95 3.69
C VAL A 168 -16.82 12.11 2.86
N GLU A 169 -17.93 11.52 3.31
CA GLU A 169 -19.24 11.53 2.63
C GLU A 169 -19.17 11.01 1.18
N LYS A 170 -18.29 10.04 0.91
CA LYS A 170 -18.13 9.40 -0.40
C LYS A 170 -17.85 7.92 -0.24
N ASP A 171 -18.42 7.09 -1.11
CA ASP A 171 -18.19 5.64 -1.10
C ASP A 171 -16.79 5.30 -1.66
N LEU A 172 -15.82 5.12 -0.76
CA LEU A 172 -14.46 4.67 -1.12
C LEU A 172 -14.40 3.15 -1.33
N GLY A 173 -15.45 2.41 -0.95
CA GLY A 173 -15.49 0.96 -1.03
C GLY A 173 -15.55 0.40 -2.46
N GLN A 174 -15.96 1.22 -3.44
CA GLN A 174 -15.96 0.86 -4.86
C GLN A 174 -14.54 0.76 -5.46
N ASP A 175 -13.54 1.41 -4.85
CA ASP A 175 -12.16 1.32 -5.33
C ASP A 175 -11.52 0.01 -4.89
N SER A 176 -11.64 -1.02 -5.73
CA SER A 176 -10.98 -2.33 -5.50
C SER A 176 -9.46 -2.22 -5.31
N GLN A 177 -8.81 -1.22 -5.91
CA GLN A 177 -7.39 -0.96 -5.75
C GLN A 177 -7.08 -0.38 -4.37
N LEU A 178 -7.98 0.44 -3.80
CA LEU A 178 -7.83 0.96 -2.44
C LEU A 178 -7.77 -0.20 -1.44
N LEU A 179 -8.74 -1.12 -1.48
CA LEU A 179 -8.75 -2.28 -0.57
C LEU A 179 -7.49 -3.12 -0.71
N GLN A 180 -7.07 -3.43 -1.94
CA GLN A 180 -5.87 -4.23 -2.19
C GLN A 180 -4.61 -3.54 -1.66
N SER A 181 -4.46 -2.24 -1.93
CA SER A 181 -3.28 -1.46 -1.53
C SER A 181 -3.22 -1.24 -0.02
N LEU A 182 -4.34 -0.91 0.62
CA LEU A 182 -4.42 -0.81 2.07
C LEU A 182 -4.14 -2.15 2.75
N PHE A 183 -4.72 -3.25 2.26
CA PHE A 183 -4.43 -4.57 2.83
C PHE A 183 -2.94 -4.93 2.69
N ALA A 184 -2.34 -4.63 1.54
CA ALA A 184 -0.91 -4.84 1.29
C ALA A 184 0.00 -3.97 2.18
N HIS A 185 -0.49 -2.83 2.70
CA HIS A 185 0.24 -2.00 3.66
C HIS A 185 -0.04 -2.40 5.12
N ILE A 186 -1.31 -2.57 5.48
CA ILE A 186 -1.77 -2.83 6.85
C ILE A 186 -1.29 -4.19 7.34
N GLU A 187 -1.34 -5.24 6.53
CA GLU A 187 -0.90 -6.57 6.97
C GLU A 187 0.56 -6.55 7.46
N PRO A 188 1.56 -6.17 6.63
CA PRO A 188 2.94 -6.09 7.11
C PRO A 188 3.12 -5.06 8.23
N MET A 189 2.43 -3.92 8.19
CA MET A 189 2.46 -2.92 9.26
C MET A 189 2.06 -3.52 10.61
N VAL A 190 0.97 -4.29 10.68
CA VAL A 190 0.49 -4.92 11.91
C VAL A 190 1.57 -5.82 12.50
N TYR A 191 2.17 -6.70 11.68
CA TYR A 191 3.25 -7.58 12.13
C TYR A 191 4.46 -6.79 12.63
N ARG A 192 4.90 -5.73 11.93
CA ARG A 192 6.01 -4.87 12.40
C ARG A 192 5.70 -4.21 13.74
N LEU A 193 4.51 -3.63 13.89
CA LEU A 193 4.13 -2.91 15.10
C LEU A 193 3.95 -3.86 16.30
N GLN A 194 3.47 -5.08 16.08
CA GLN A 194 3.46 -6.14 17.11
C GLN A 194 4.89 -6.48 17.56
N MET A 195 5.84 -6.55 16.62
CA MET A 195 7.27 -6.69 16.92
C MET A 195 7.88 -5.42 17.55
N GLY A 196 7.18 -4.29 17.46
CA GLY A 196 7.61 -2.99 17.98
C GLY A 196 8.61 -2.27 17.08
N ILE A 197 8.73 -2.72 15.82
CA ILE A 197 9.54 -2.09 14.79
C ILE A 197 8.73 -0.95 14.19
N THR A 198 9.30 0.26 14.13
CA THR A 198 8.64 1.42 13.54
C THR A 198 9.44 1.94 12.35
N ILE A 199 8.76 2.22 11.24
CA ILE A 199 9.36 2.77 10.03
C ILE A 199 9.07 4.26 9.96
N LYS A 200 10.08 5.04 9.56
CA LYS A 200 9.95 6.48 9.35
C LYS A 200 9.42 6.80 7.96
N ASN A 201 8.47 7.74 7.88
CA ASN A 201 8.08 8.33 6.61
C ASN A 201 8.86 9.64 6.40
N PRO A 202 9.81 9.71 5.45
CA PRO A 202 10.58 10.94 5.21
C PRO A 202 9.71 12.11 4.75
N LEU A 203 8.51 11.83 4.20
CA LEU A 203 7.56 12.84 3.73
C LEU A 203 6.48 13.17 4.76
N LYS A 204 6.60 12.68 6.01
CA LYS A 204 5.54 12.80 7.02
C LYS A 204 5.05 14.24 7.19
N GLU A 205 5.96 15.19 7.38
CA GLU A 205 5.60 16.59 7.62
C GLU A 205 4.95 17.25 6.40
N ASP A 206 5.40 16.90 5.18
CA ASP A 206 4.83 17.41 3.93
C ASP A 206 3.42 16.84 3.71
N ILE A 207 3.22 15.56 3.97
CA ILE A 207 1.91 14.88 3.86
C ILE A 207 0.92 15.47 4.87
N ILE A 208 1.32 15.66 6.12
CA ILE A 208 0.46 16.27 7.15
C ILE A 208 0.10 17.71 6.74
N ARG A 209 1.04 18.47 6.17
CA ARG A 209 0.77 19.84 5.73
C ARG A 209 -0.18 19.90 4.53
N GLN A 210 0.06 19.08 3.51
CA GLN A 210 -0.68 19.13 2.25
C GLN A 210 -2.05 18.45 2.36
N TYR A 211 -2.14 17.36 3.12
CA TYR A 211 -3.33 16.52 3.23
C TYR A 211 -3.86 16.48 4.69
N SER A 212 -3.78 17.62 5.38
CA SER A 212 -4.12 17.76 6.81
C SER A 212 -5.52 17.26 7.17
N THR A 213 -6.51 17.55 6.33
CA THR A 213 -7.88 17.05 6.51
C THR A 213 -7.92 15.53 6.46
N MET A 214 -7.37 14.93 5.41
CA MET A 214 -7.36 13.47 5.25
C MET A 214 -6.57 12.78 6.37
N TYR A 215 -5.44 13.35 6.78
CA TYR A 215 -4.64 12.88 7.91
C TYR A 215 -5.45 12.91 9.21
N THR A 216 -6.18 13.99 9.46
CA THR A 216 -7.01 14.15 10.67
C THR A 216 -8.13 13.10 10.71
N LEU A 217 -8.81 12.87 9.59
CA LEU A 217 -9.86 11.85 9.48
C LEU A 217 -9.29 10.44 9.65
N ALA A 218 -8.17 10.13 8.99
CA ALA A 218 -7.49 8.86 9.16
C ALA A 218 -7.11 8.64 10.63
N THR A 219 -6.50 9.63 11.28
CA THR A 219 -6.13 9.61 12.71
C THR A 219 -7.33 9.32 13.61
N TYR A 220 -8.49 9.89 13.30
CA TYR A 220 -9.72 9.65 14.06
C TYR A 220 -10.20 8.19 14.00
N CYS A 221 -9.95 7.49 12.90
CA CYS A 221 -10.30 6.07 12.72
C CYS A 221 -9.29 5.08 13.32
N ILE A 222 -8.02 5.50 13.51
CA ILE A 222 -6.93 4.65 14.01
C ILE A 222 -7.26 3.90 15.33
N PRO A 223 -7.89 4.50 16.36
CA PRO A 223 -8.14 3.81 17.62
C PRO A 223 -8.93 2.49 17.47
N LYS A 224 -9.82 2.39 16.48
CA LYS A 224 -10.54 1.13 16.20
C LYS A 224 -9.61 0.06 15.64
N LEU A 225 -8.72 0.44 14.72
CA LEU A 225 -7.70 -0.45 14.15
C LEU A 225 -6.71 -0.90 15.22
N GLU A 226 -6.20 0.02 16.04
CA GLU A 226 -5.32 -0.26 17.18
C GLU A 226 -5.94 -1.29 18.13
N LYS A 227 -7.21 -1.08 18.51
CA LYS A 227 -7.94 -1.98 19.39
C LYS A 227 -8.14 -3.36 18.78
N ALA A 228 -8.52 -3.44 17.50
CA ALA A 228 -8.77 -4.71 16.83
C ALA A 228 -7.50 -5.55 16.68
N MET A 229 -6.35 -4.91 16.43
CA MET A 229 -5.08 -5.58 16.14
C MET A 229 -4.15 -5.70 17.35
N GLY A 230 -4.46 -5.01 18.47
CA GLY A 230 -3.61 -4.98 19.66
C GLY A 230 -2.27 -4.27 19.42
N ILE A 231 -2.28 -3.19 18.64
CA ILE A 231 -1.07 -2.43 18.26
C ILE A 231 -1.20 -0.95 18.58
N ARG A 232 -0.08 -0.24 18.51
CA ARG A 232 -0.02 1.22 18.50
C ARG A 232 0.47 1.68 17.13
N VAL A 233 -0.34 2.45 16.41
CA VAL A 233 0.03 3.02 15.11
C VAL A 233 0.76 4.34 15.34
N THR A 234 1.87 4.54 14.63
CA THR A 234 2.66 5.76 14.72
C THR A 234 2.19 6.80 13.71
N ASP A 235 2.44 8.08 13.95
CA ASP A 235 2.12 9.15 12.98
C ASP A 235 2.72 8.88 11.59
N ASP A 236 3.93 8.30 11.54
CA ASP A 236 4.58 7.87 10.30
C ASP A 236 3.69 6.85 9.53
N GLU A 237 3.16 5.84 10.21
CA GLU A 237 2.24 4.87 9.60
C GLU A 237 0.89 5.49 9.21
N ILE A 238 0.36 6.43 10.01
CA ILE A 238 -0.85 7.19 9.66
C ILE A 238 -0.64 7.98 8.36
N THR A 239 0.53 8.57 8.14
CA THR A 239 0.81 9.29 6.89
C THR A 239 0.87 8.38 5.66
N PHE A 240 1.40 7.15 5.78
CA PHE A 240 1.30 6.18 4.69
C PHE A 240 -0.16 5.84 4.37
N LEU A 241 -0.97 5.56 5.39
CA LEU A 241 -2.40 5.28 5.24
C LEU A 241 -3.17 6.46 4.64
N THR A 242 -2.81 7.69 5.02
CA THR A 242 -3.38 8.94 4.51
C THR A 242 -3.25 9.03 3.00
N ILE A 243 -2.09 8.67 2.44
CA ILE A 243 -1.86 8.71 0.99
C ILE A 243 -2.78 7.75 0.24
N HIS A 244 -3.00 6.54 0.75
CA HIS A 244 -3.93 5.59 0.12
C HIS A 244 -5.34 6.17 0.03
N PHE A 245 -5.85 6.75 1.12
CA PHE A 245 -7.18 7.37 1.13
C PHE A 245 -7.24 8.63 0.27
N GLN A 246 -6.22 9.47 0.31
CA GLN A 246 -6.15 10.67 -0.51
C GLN A 246 -6.22 10.34 -2.00
N LEU A 247 -5.44 9.36 -2.46
CA LEU A 247 -5.47 8.91 -3.85
C LEU A 247 -6.85 8.39 -4.26
N ALA A 248 -7.50 7.59 -3.41
CA ALA A 248 -8.84 7.08 -3.69
C ALA A 248 -9.90 8.21 -3.71
N PHE A 249 -9.80 9.15 -2.77
CA PHE A 249 -10.69 10.31 -2.71
C PHE A 249 -10.55 11.21 -3.93
N GLU A 250 -9.31 11.51 -4.35
CA GLU A 250 -9.04 12.30 -5.55
C GLU A 250 -9.58 11.65 -6.81
N LYS A 251 -9.51 10.32 -6.93
CA LYS A 251 -10.14 9.60 -8.05
C LYS A 251 -11.64 9.91 -8.12
N ILE A 252 -12.34 9.91 -6.99
CA ILE A 252 -13.80 10.15 -6.95
C ILE A 252 -14.13 11.62 -7.18
N VAL A 253 -13.39 12.55 -6.57
CA VAL A 253 -13.61 14.00 -6.73
C VAL A 253 -13.33 14.45 -8.16
N ASN A 254 -12.32 13.87 -8.80
CA ASN A 254 -11.93 14.21 -10.16
C ASN A 254 -12.62 13.32 -11.20
N THR A 255 -13.60 12.49 -10.80
CA THR A 255 -14.40 11.74 -11.74
C THR A 255 -15.24 12.69 -12.57
N LYS A 256 -15.12 12.60 -13.90
CA LYS A 256 -15.93 13.39 -14.83
C LYS A 256 -16.99 12.50 -15.47
N HIS A 257 -18.25 12.91 -15.42
CA HIS A 257 -19.36 12.22 -16.06
C HIS A 257 -19.60 12.80 -17.44
N VAL A 258 -19.51 11.95 -18.47
CA VAL A 258 -19.55 12.37 -19.87
C VAL A 258 -20.60 11.58 -20.61
N PHE A 259 -21.53 12.30 -21.24
CA PHE A 259 -22.53 11.68 -22.11
C PHE A 259 -22.02 11.65 -23.55
N LEU A 260 -22.02 10.46 -24.14
CA LEU A 260 -21.68 10.25 -25.54
C LEU A 260 -22.97 10.04 -26.35
N ILE A 261 -23.35 11.05 -27.11
CA ILE A 261 -24.57 11.03 -27.92
C ILE A 261 -24.24 10.53 -29.32
N CYS A 262 -24.83 9.39 -29.67
CA CYS A 262 -24.72 8.79 -30.99
C CYS A 262 -26.10 8.39 -31.51
N PRO A 263 -26.44 8.71 -32.77
CA PRO A 263 -27.61 8.12 -33.41
C PRO A 263 -27.36 6.60 -33.53
N THR A 264 -28.42 5.83 -33.32
CA THR A 264 -28.39 4.38 -33.13
C THR A 264 -27.64 3.64 -34.25
N GLY A 265 -26.57 2.92 -33.87
CA GLY A 265 -25.73 2.11 -34.74
C GLY A 265 -24.58 1.46 -33.95
N LEU A 266 -24.78 0.22 -33.48
CA LEU A 266 -23.92 -0.48 -32.51
C LEU A 266 -22.42 -0.55 -32.91
N GLY A 267 -22.10 -0.53 -34.21
CA GLY A 267 -20.70 -0.67 -34.67
C GLY A 267 -19.87 0.62 -34.58
N THR A 268 -20.41 1.76 -35.02
CA THR A 268 -19.65 3.02 -35.11
C THR A 268 -19.58 3.77 -33.78
N SER A 269 -20.63 3.71 -32.96
CA SER A 269 -20.61 4.28 -31.61
C SER A 269 -19.61 3.57 -30.70
N GLN A 270 -19.44 2.25 -30.87
CA GLN A 270 -18.48 1.47 -30.11
C GLN A 270 -17.02 1.78 -30.51
N LEU A 271 -16.74 2.04 -31.79
CA LEU A 271 -15.43 2.50 -32.25
C LEU A 271 -15.07 3.89 -31.73
N LEU A 272 -16.03 4.83 -31.77
CA LEU A 272 -15.88 6.16 -31.19
C LEU A 272 -15.58 6.05 -29.69
N PHE A 273 -16.40 5.31 -28.96
CA PHE A 273 -16.24 5.07 -27.53
C PHE A 273 -14.87 4.48 -27.20
N GLN A 274 -14.42 3.46 -27.95
CA GLN A 274 -13.11 2.86 -27.72
C GLN A 274 -11.96 3.84 -27.98
N ARG A 275 -12.02 4.66 -29.04
CA ARG A 275 -11.00 5.66 -29.32
C ARG A 275 -10.92 6.73 -28.24
N ILE A 276 -12.06 7.29 -27.86
CA ILE A 276 -12.13 8.33 -26.83
C ILE A 276 -11.63 7.74 -25.50
N ARG A 277 -12.21 6.62 -25.06
CA ARG A 277 -11.85 5.97 -23.79
C ARG A 277 -10.36 5.63 -23.69
N HIS A 278 -9.72 5.20 -24.78
CA HIS A 278 -8.29 4.89 -24.76
C HIS A 278 -7.41 6.15 -24.62
N SER A 279 -7.89 7.30 -25.09
CA SER A 279 -7.16 8.57 -25.04
C SER A 279 -7.46 9.42 -23.81
N SER A 280 -8.54 9.12 -23.09
CA SER A 280 -9.04 9.93 -22.00
C SER A 280 -8.54 9.46 -20.62
N PRO A 281 -8.52 10.35 -19.62
CA PRO A 281 -8.13 9.99 -18.26
C PRO A 281 -9.00 8.85 -17.72
N SER A 282 -8.41 7.97 -16.90
CA SER A 282 -9.14 6.84 -16.29
C SER A 282 -10.23 7.28 -15.30
N THR A 283 -10.25 8.56 -14.91
CA THR A 283 -11.27 9.15 -14.05
C THR A 283 -12.55 9.54 -14.81
N VAL A 284 -12.61 9.36 -16.13
CA VAL A 284 -13.78 9.75 -16.92
C VAL A 284 -14.73 8.58 -17.08
N VAL A 285 -15.98 8.78 -16.66
CA VAL A 285 -17.07 7.82 -16.82
C VAL A 285 -17.93 8.24 -18.00
N TYR A 286 -18.04 7.35 -18.97
CA TYR A 286 -18.81 7.58 -20.20
C TYR A 286 -20.13 6.81 -20.16
N GLU A 287 -21.23 7.48 -20.44
CA GLU A 287 -22.52 6.87 -20.72
C GLU A 287 -22.91 7.13 -22.17
N VAL A 288 -23.23 6.07 -22.92
CA VAL A 288 -23.65 6.19 -24.31
C VAL A 288 -25.16 6.31 -24.35
N ILE A 289 -25.67 7.42 -24.89
CA ILE A 289 -27.09 7.76 -24.86
C ILE A 289 -27.58 7.98 -26.29
N ASP A 290 -28.76 7.44 -26.60
CA ASP A 290 -29.45 7.74 -27.84
C ASP A 290 -29.98 9.18 -27.78
N VAL A 291 -29.75 9.96 -28.83
CA VAL A 291 -30.19 11.35 -28.93
C VAL A 291 -31.68 11.53 -28.59
N GLN A 292 -32.53 10.56 -28.92
CA GLN A 292 -33.97 10.60 -28.66
C GLN A 292 -34.29 10.55 -27.15
N LYS A 293 -33.43 9.92 -26.36
CA LYS A 293 -33.62 9.75 -24.91
C LYS A 293 -32.95 10.84 -24.11
N LEU A 294 -32.10 11.68 -24.72
CA LEU A 294 -31.31 12.68 -24.00
C LEU A 294 -32.18 13.63 -23.15
N GLN A 295 -33.40 13.95 -23.60
CA GLN A 295 -34.33 14.80 -22.86
C GLN A 295 -34.85 14.17 -21.56
N ASP A 296 -34.80 12.84 -21.44
CA ASP A 296 -35.27 12.11 -20.26
C ASP A 296 -34.21 12.07 -19.13
N TYR A 297 -32.97 12.49 -19.41
CA TYR A 297 -31.87 12.44 -18.46
C TYR A 297 -31.68 13.77 -17.71
N ASN A 298 -31.30 13.67 -16.44
CA ASN A 298 -30.79 14.82 -15.70
C ASN A 298 -29.33 15.08 -16.11
N LEU A 299 -29.04 16.30 -16.55
CA LEU A 299 -27.72 16.75 -17.00
C LEU A 299 -26.95 17.57 -15.96
N ASP A 300 -27.54 17.84 -14.79
CA ASP A 300 -26.95 18.66 -13.72
C ASP A 300 -25.63 18.07 -13.19
N SER A 301 -25.50 16.74 -13.23
CA SER A 301 -24.30 16.02 -12.80
C SER A 301 -23.37 15.60 -13.94
N VAL A 302 -23.64 16.08 -15.17
CA VAL A 302 -22.85 15.75 -16.36
C VAL A 302 -21.87 16.89 -16.63
N ASP A 303 -20.58 16.58 -16.68
CA ASP A 303 -19.52 17.57 -16.92
C ASP A 303 -19.40 17.94 -18.39
N LEU A 304 -19.72 17.02 -19.30
CA LEU A 304 -19.54 17.20 -20.75
C LEU A 304 -20.48 16.31 -21.57
N ILE A 305 -21.03 16.86 -22.64
CA ILE A 305 -21.75 16.11 -23.67
C ILE A 305 -20.88 16.08 -24.93
N ILE A 306 -20.56 14.88 -25.42
CA ILE A 306 -19.89 14.65 -26.70
C ILE A 306 -20.93 14.12 -27.67
N SER A 307 -21.22 14.84 -28.75
CA SER A 307 -22.25 14.45 -29.70
C SER A 307 -21.70 14.27 -31.11
N THR A 308 -22.18 13.24 -31.80
CA THR A 308 -21.94 13.04 -33.24
C THR A 308 -23.03 13.62 -34.14
N VAL A 309 -24.11 14.10 -33.53
CA VAL A 309 -25.24 14.74 -34.20
C VAL A 309 -25.51 16.11 -33.59
N LYS A 310 -26.03 17.02 -34.40
CA LYS A 310 -26.46 18.31 -33.87
C LYS A 310 -27.63 18.09 -32.91
N LEU A 311 -27.54 18.66 -31.71
CA LEU A 311 -28.63 18.62 -30.74
C LEU A 311 -29.56 19.80 -31.01
N GLU A 312 -30.87 19.58 -30.88
CA GLU A 312 -31.89 20.58 -31.19
C GLU A 312 -32.05 21.62 -30.07
N ASN A 313 -31.78 21.21 -28.83
CA ASN A 313 -31.94 22.04 -27.65
C ASN A 313 -30.59 22.67 -27.23
N GLU A 314 -30.66 23.84 -26.60
CA GLU A 314 -29.52 24.39 -25.87
C GLU A 314 -29.42 23.76 -24.48
N TYR A 315 -28.20 23.38 -24.10
CA TYR A 315 -27.90 22.76 -22.83
C TYR A 315 -26.94 23.65 -22.05
N GLN A 316 -27.12 23.72 -20.72
CA GLN A 316 -26.16 24.41 -19.83
C GLN A 316 -24.84 23.65 -19.75
N THR A 317 -24.91 22.32 -19.82
CA THR A 317 -23.75 21.44 -19.91
C THR A 317 -22.99 21.69 -21.21
N PRO A 318 -21.66 21.83 -21.18
CA PRO A 318 -20.85 22.00 -22.38
C PRO A 318 -21.08 20.87 -23.40
N VAL A 319 -21.25 21.24 -24.68
CA VAL A 319 -21.44 20.29 -25.78
C VAL A 319 -20.29 20.40 -26.78
N ILE A 320 -19.62 19.29 -27.07
CA ILE A 320 -18.61 19.17 -28.13
C ILE A 320 -19.17 18.29 -29.24
N TYR A 321 -19.15 18.81 -30.46
CA TYR A 321 -19.51 18.06 -31.65
C TYR A 321 -18.27 17.43 -32.27
N VAL A 322 -18.33 16.11 -32.50
CA VAL A 322 -17.24 15.35 -33.12
C VAL A 322 -17.76 14.45 -34.22
N ARG A 323 -16.87 14.04 -35.13
CA ARG A 323 -17.20 12.99 -36.09
C ARG A 323 -17.29 11.61 -35.43
N PRO A 324 -18.09 10.68 -35.98
CA PRO A 324 -18.12 9.27 -35.54
C PRO A 324 -16.74 8.60 -35.55
N LEU A 325 -15.85 9.03 -36.44
CA LEU A 325 -14.43 8.69 -36.43
C LEU A 325 -13.63 9.96 -36.15
N PRO A 326 -13.36 10.28 -34.87
CA PRO A 326 -12.74 11.53 -34.51
C PRO A 326 -11.26 11.52 -34.90
N THR A 327 -10.79 12.68 -35.33
CA THR A 327 -9.38 12.97 -35.56
C THR A 327 -8.62 13.18 -34.26
N LYS A 328 -7.29 13.20 -34.35
CA LYS A 328 -6.43 13.51 -33.21
C LYS A 328 -6.71 14.88 -32.60
N GLU A 329 -7.10 15.86 -33.41
CA GLU A 329 -7.45 17.21 -32.96
C GLU A 329 -8.74 17.23 -32.15
N GLU A 330 -9.80 16.54 -32.62
CA GLU A 330 -11.06 16.40 -31.88
C GLU A 330 -10.86 15.65 -30.55
N ILE A 331 -10.03 14.59 -30.55
CA ILE A 331 -9.65 13.87 -29.32
C ILE A 331 -8.89 14.80 -28.35
N ALA A 332 -7.96 15.61 -28.86
CA ALA A 332 -7.21 16.56 -28.03
C ALA A 332 -8.13 17.64 -27.43
N LEU A 333 -9.14 18.09 -28.18
CA LEU A 333 -10.16 19.03 -27.69
C LEU A 333 -10.99 18.42 -26.56
N ILE A 334 -11.47 17.18 -26.74
CA ILE A 334 -12.18 16.43 -25.69
C ILE A 334 -11.32 16.37 -24.43
N ASN A 335 -10.08 15.92 -24.55
CA ASN A 335 -9.19 15.76 -23.40
C ASN A 335 -8.89 17.09 -22.68
N ARG A 336 -8.82 18.21 -23.40
CA ARG A 336 -8.64 19.53 -22.77
C ARG A 336 -9.80 19.88 -21.83
N HIS A 337 -11.02 19.58 -22.24
CA HIS A 337 -12.21 19.79 -21.40
C HIS A 337 -12.31 18.82 -20.21
N LEU A 338 -11.74 17.61 -20.34
CA LEU A 338 -11.75 16.61 -19.27
C LEU A 338 -10.66 16.84 -18.20
N LEU A 339 -9.68 17.69 -18.49
CA LEU A 339 -8.57 18.04 -17.58
C LEU A 339 -8.77 19.37 -16.84
N THR A 340 -9.78 20.14 -17.23
CA THR A 340 -10.28 21.34 -16.53
C THR A 340 -11.41 20.98 -15.57
#